data_AF-A0A0P9VKP3-F1
#
_entry.id   AF-A0A0P9VKP3-F1
#
_cell.length_a   1.000
_cell.length_b   1.000
_cell.length_c   1.000
_cell.angle_alpha   90.00
_cell.angle_beta   90.00
_cell.angle_gamma   90.00
#
_symmetry.space_group_name_H-M   'P 1'
#
loop_
_entity.id
_entity.type
_entity.pdbx_description
1 polymer ?
#
loop_
_entity_poly.entity_id
_entity_poly.type
_entity_poly.pdbx_seq_one_letter_code
_entity_poly.pdbx_strand_id
1 'polypeptide(L)'
;MPYYSPERRAALLKMLLPPLNLSMAEVSRREGVSEMSLSNWRKQLGAEGSAVSENKPLTENWSAETKFAVVLEAAGLSEIDLGEYCRRKGLYPEQIKAWRQAFITGQKSEKALQKEERDQARKDKKRIQELERELRRKDKALAETAALLVLRKKLNDYWGTTDDEDN
;
A
#
# COMPACT_ATOMS: atom_id res chain seq x y z
N MET A 1 -3.06 29.72 -32.10
CA MET A 1 -3.04 28.24 -32.30
C MET A 1 -3.41 27.96 -33.75
N PRO A 2 -2.58 27.25 -34.53
CA PRO A 2 -2.94 26.86 -35.88
C PRO A 2 -4.22 26.02 -35.86
N TYR A 3 -5.19 26.35 -36.70
CA TYR A 3 -6.43 25.59 -36.80
C TYR A 3 -6.20 24.35 -37.66
N TYR A 4 -6.15 23.18 -37.03
CA TYR A 4 -6.09 21.90 -37.73
C TYR A 4 -7.50 21.34 -37.91
N SER A 5 -7.84 20.95 -39.14
CA SER A 5 -9.09 20.27 -39.46
C SER A 5 -9.22 18.94 -38.69
N PRO A 6 -10.44 18.51 -38.35
CA PRO A 6 -10.66 17.27 -37.61
C PRO A 6 -10.11 16.04 -38.36
N GLU A 7 -10.23 16.02 -39.69
CA GLU A 7 -9.69 14.95 -40.55
C GLU A 7 -8.16 14.84 -40.44
N ARG A 8 -7.46 15.98 -40.41
CA ARG A 8 -6.00 16.01 -40.28
C ARG A 8 -5.56 15.52 -38.90
N ARG A 9 -6.28 15.89 -37.84
CA ARG A 9 -6.01 15.39 -36.47
C ARG A 9 -6.17 13.87 -36.41
N ALA A 10 -7.24 13.33 -37.00
CA ALA A 10 -7.50 11.90 -37.01
C ALA A 10 -6.41 11.11 -37.77
N ALA A 11 -5.96 11.62 -38.92
CA ALA A 11 -4.87 11.00 -39.68
C ALA A 11 -3.55 10.92 -38.89
N LEU A 12 -3.20 12.00 -38.18
CA LEU A 12 -2.00 12.06 -37.35
C LEU A 12 -2.07 11.11 -36.16
N LEU A 13 -3.24 11.02 -35.50
CA LEU A 13 -3.44 10.11 -34.38
C LEU A 13 -3.43 8.64 -34.82
N LYS A 14 -3.89 8.33 -36.04
CA LYS A 14 -3.80 6.99 -36.63
C LYS A 14 -2.35 6.51 -36.82
N MET A 15 -1.40 7.43 -37.05
CA MET A 15 0.02 7.09 -37.15
C MET A 15 0.63 6.65 -35.80
N LEU A 16 0.09 7.14 -34.68
CA LEU A 16 0.51 6.78 -33.31
C LEU A 16 -0.07 5.44 -32.84
N LEU A 17 -1.03 4.88 -33.57
CA LEU A 17 -1.69 3.62 -33.26
C LEU A 17 -1.14 2.48 -34.13
N PRO A 18 -1.40 1.20 -33.76
CA PRO A 18 -1.10 0.07 -34.63
C PRO A 18 -1.78 0.23 -36.01
N PRO A 19 -1.13 -0.16 -37.12
CA PRO A 19 0.10 -0.97 -37.21
C PRO A 19 1.42 -0.18 -37.17
N LEU A 20 1.39 1.15 -37.23
CA LEU A 20 2.60 1.97 -37.38
C LEU A 20 3.30 2.23 -36.05
N ASN A 21 2.56 2.43 -34.95
CA ASN A 21 3.09 2.68 -33.61
C ASN A 21 4.20 3.74 -33.54
N LEU A 22 4.09 4.80 -34.36
CA LEU A 22 5.10 5.86 -34.40
C LEU A 22 5.10 6.67 -33.10
N SER A 23 6.27 7.16 -32.70
CA SER A 23 6.39 8.04 -31.54
C SER A 23 5.87 9.46 -31.84
N MET A 24 5.44 10.18 -30.80
CA MET A 24 4.99 11.57 -30.94
C MET A 24 6.09 12.47 -31.55
N ALA A 25 7.36 12.21 -31.22
CA ALA A 25 8.50 12.93 -31.76
C ALA A 25 8.72 12.67 -33.26
N GLU A 26 8.49 11.45 -33.74
CA GLU A 26 8.60 11.11 -35.16
C GLU A 26 7.48 11.75 -35.98
N VAL A 27 6.24 11.69 -35.49
CA VAL A 27 5.10 12.35 -36.15
C VAL A 27 5.29 13.87 -36.17
N SER A 28 5.79 14.45 -35.07
CA SER A 28 6.12 15.88 -34.97
C SER A 28 7.13 16.31 -36.02
N ARG A 29 8.24 15.56 -36.16
CA ARG A 29 9.28 15.84 -37.17
C ARG A 29 8.77 15.69 -38.60
N ARG A 30 7.95 14.68 -38.86
CA ARG A 30 7.47 14.36 -40.21
C ARG A 30 6.40 15.34 -40.71
N GLU A 31 5.47 15.69 -39.83
CA GLU A 31 4.24 16.41 -40.21
C GLU A 31 4.27 17.88 -39.75
N GLY A 32 5.33 18.30 -39.05
CA GLY A 32 5.53 19.67 -38.60
C GLY A 32 4.55 20.11 -37.51
N VAL A 33 4.06 19.17 -36.69
CA VAL A 33 3.08 19.42 -35.63
C VAL A 33 3.74 19.34 -34.27
N SER A 34 3.47 20.31 -33.39
CA SER A 34 4.01 20.28 -32.02
C SER A 34 3.58 19.02 -31.27
N GLU A 35 4.53 18.39 -30.57
CA GLU A 35 4.28 17.24 -29.68
C GLU A 35 3.20 17.56 -28.64
N MET A 36 3.14 18.80 -28.17
CA MET A 36 2.14 19.28 -27.22
C MET A 36 0.72 19.21 -27.80
N SER A 37 0.55 19.55 -29.08
CA SER A 37 -0.74 19.46 -29.77
C SER A 37 -1.19 18.01 -29.96
N LEU A 38 -0.27 17.12 -30.34
CA LEU A 38 -0.54 15.69 -30.47
C LEU A 38 -0.95 15.06 -29.13
N SER A 39 -0.27 15.42 -28.04
CA SER A 39 -0.60 14.99 -26.68
C SER A 39 -1.99 15.47 -26.25
N ASN A 40 -2.31 16.74 -26.51
CA ASN A 40 -3.61 17.31 -26.19
C ASN A 40 -4.76 16.64 -26.97
N TRP A 41 -4.59 16.37 -28.27
CA TRP A 41 -5.61 15.67 -29.05
C TRP A 41 -5.78 14.22 -28.63
N ARG A 42 -4.69 13.54 -28.25
CA ARG A 42 -4.77 12.18 -27.68
C ARG A 42 -5.57 12.16 -26.37
N LYS A 43 -5.34 13.14 -25.50
CA LYS A 43 -6.11 13.30 -24.25
C LYS A 43 -7.58 13.63 -24.51
N GLN A 44 -7.86 14.49 -25.49
CA GLN A 44 -9.24 14.82 -25.91
C GLN A 44 -9.98 13.60 -26.46
N LEU A 45 -9.33 12.75 -27.26
CA LEU A 45 -9.92 11.48 -27.69
C LEU A 45 -10.28 10.57 -26.51
N GLY A 46 -9.41 10.49 -25.50
CA GLY A 46 -9.69 9.72 -24.28
C GLY A 46 -10.84 10.29 -23.44
N ALA A 47 -11.13 11.59 -23.55
CA ALA A 47 -12.22 12.26 -22.85
C ALA A 47 -13.56 12.23 -23.61
N GLU A 48 -13.55 12.27 -24.94
CA GLU A 48 -14.77 12.41 -25.77
C GLU A 48 -15.38 11.07 -26.25
N GLY A 49 -14.64 9.95 -26.25
CA GLY A 49 -15.21 8.71 -26.76
C GLY A 49 -14.33 7.49 -26.53
N SER A 50 -14.76 6.67 -25.58
CA SER A 50 -14.11 5.44 -25.11
C SER A 50 -12.84 5.71 -24.32
N ALA A 51 -12.83 5.24 -23.08
CA ALA A 51 -11.62 5.05 -22.29
C ALA A 51 -10.70 4.07 -23.02
N VAL A 52 -10.02 4.54 -24.07
CA VAL A 52 -8.78 3.93 -24.55
C VAL A 52 -7.76 4.31 -23.50
N SER A 53 -7.81 3.54 -22.42
CA SER A 53 -6.89 3.56 -21.30
C SER A 53 -5.51 3.88 -21.83
N GLU A 54 -4.95 4.98 -21.32
CA GLU A 54 -3.54 5.27 -21.46
C GLU A 54 -2.76 3.96 -21.24
N ASN A 55 -2.00 3.59 -22.26
CA ASN A 55 -0.78 2.82 -22.19
C ASN A 55 -0.71 1.75 -21.10
N LYS A 56 -1.09 0.51 -21.44
CA LYS A 56 -0.76 -0.72 -20.70
C LYS A 56 -1.33 -0.70 -19.27
N PRO A 57 -2.22 -1.62 -18.88
CA PRO A 57 -2.55 -1.70 -17.45
C PRO A 57 -1.21 -1.94 -16.74
N LEU A 58 -0.73 -0.95 -16.00
CA LEU A 58 0.45 -1.12 -15.16
C LEU A 58 0.13 -2.35 -14.34
N THR A 59 0.90 -3.40 -14.53
CA THR A 59 0.73 -4.67 -13.85
C THR A 59 0.77 -4.49 -12.31
N GLU A 60 1.20 -3.32 -11.84
CA GLU A 60 1.07 -2.83 -10.48
C GLU A 60 -0.38 -2.66 -9.99
N ASN A 61 -1.31 -2.16 -10.81
CA ASN A 61 -2.70 -1.89 -10.41
C ASN A 61 -3.59 -3.15 -10.34
N TRP A 62 -3.05 -4.32 -10.68
CA TRP A 62 -3.81 -5.57 -10.60
C TRP A 62 -3.91 -6.03 -9.15
N SER A 63 -5.12 -6.43 -8.74
CA SER A 63 -5.34 -7.04 -7.43
C SER A 63 -4.51 -8.33 -7.29
N ALA A 64 -4.20 -8.70 -6.04
CA ALA A 64 -3.46 -9.92 -5.74
C ALA A 64 -4.19 -11.18 -6.28
N GLU A 65 -5.52 -11.18 -6.23
CA GLU A 65 -6.38 -12.25 -6.76
C GLU A 65 -6.22 -12.40 -8.28
N THR A 66 -6.24 -11.29 -9.03
CA THR A 66 -6.07 -11.33 -10.49
C THR A 66 -4.65 -11.76 -10.88
N LYS A 67 -3.62 -11.31 -10.14
CA LYS A 67 -2.24 -11.77 -10.33
C LYS A 67 -2.12 -13.28 -10.06
N PHE A 68 -2.80 -13.78 -9.04
CA PHE A 68 -2.81 -15.20 -8.71
C PHE A 68 -3.51 -16.04 -9.79
N ALA A 69 -4.67 -15.60 -10.28
CA ALA A 69 -5.40 -16.27 -11.35
C ALA A 69 -4.54 -16.42 -12.62
N VAL A 70 -3.82 -15.36 -12.99
CA VAL A 70 -2.85 -15.41 -14.11
C VAL A 70 -1.74 -16.42 -13.87
N VAL A 71 -1.16 -16.43 -12.67
CA VAL A 71 -0.09 -17.39 -12.33
C VAL A 71 -0.62 -18.83 -12.40
N LEU A 72 -1.87 -19.06 -11.99
CA LEU A 72 -2.53 -20.36 -12.05
C LEU A 72 -2.79 -20.80 -13.50
N GLU A 73 -3.36 -19.91 -14.33
CA GLU A 73 -3.60 -20.16 -15.76
C GLU A 73 -2.28 -20.45 -16.49
N ALA A 74 -1.23 -19.68 -16.20
CA ALA A 74 0.08 -19.83 -16.81
C ALA A 74 0.85 -21.06 -16.32
N ALA A 75 0.49 -21.65 -15.18
CA ALA A 75 1.20 -22.81 -14.62
C ALA A 75 1.07 -24.08 -15.47
N GLY A 76 -0.01 -24.21 -16.25
CA GLY A 76 -0.26 -25.36 -17.13
C GLY A 76 0.15 -25.15 -18.59
N LEU A 77 0.65 -23.97 -18.96
CA LEU A 77 0.99 -23.62 -20.34
C LEU A 77 2.44 -24.02 -20.67
N SER A 78 2.68 -24.44 -21.92
CA SER A 78 4.05 -24.62 -22.44
C SER A 78 4.74 -23.26 -22.62
N GLU A 79 6.06 -23.22 -22.79
CA GLU A 79 6.79 -21.94 -22.98
C GLU A 79 6.30 -21.15 -24.22
N ILE A 80 5.87 -21.88 -25.26
CA ILE A 80 5.35 -21.30 -26.50
C ILE A 80 3.99 -20.65 -26.23
N ASP A 81 3.09 -21.40 -25.59
CA ASP A 81 1.75 -20.93 -25.25
C ASP A 81 1.78 -19.80 -24.21
N LEU A 82 2.74 -19.85 -23.29
CA LEU A 82 2.97 -18.79 -22.30
C LEU A 82 3.39 -17.49 -22.99
N GLY A 83 4.22 -17.57 -24.03
CA GLY A 83 4.60 -16.41 -24.85
C GLY A 83 3.40 -15.78 -25.58
N GLU A 84 2.51 -16.61 -26.15
CA GLU A 84 1.27 -16.12 -26.77
C GLU A 84 0.30 -15.53 -25.75
N TYR A 85 0.12 -16.21 -24.63
CA TYR A 85 -0.72 -15.76 -23.51
C TYR A 85 -0.24 -14.41 -22.98
N CYS A 86 1.07 -14.25 -22.77
CA CYS A 86 1.70 -13.02 -22.36
C CYS A 86 1.43 -11.88 -23.35
N ARG A 87 1.57 -12.13 -24.66
CA ARG A 87 1.29 -11.13 -25.70
C ARG A 87 -0.18 -10.70 -25.71
N ARG A 88 -1.12 -11.65 -25.57
CA ARG A 88 -2.57 -11.36 -25.53
C ARG A 88 -2.96 -10.54 -24.30
N LYS A 89 -2.35 -10.82 -23.15
CA LYS A 89 -2.64 -10.14 -21.88
C LYS A 89 -1.80 -8.88 -21.64
N GLY A 90 -0.81 -8.61 -22.49
CA GLY A 90 0.12 -7.48 -22.33
C GLY A 90 1.14 -7.66 -21.19
N LEU A 91 1.41 -8.90 -20.81
CA LEU A 91 2.31 -9.31 -19.72
C LEU A 91 3.66 -9.79 -20.25
N TYR A 92 4.67 -9.84 -19.39
CA TYR A 92 5.93 -10.52 -19.68
C TYR A 92 6.06 -11.83 -18.90
N PRO A 93 6.68 -12.87 -19.47
CA PRO A 93 6.94 -14.13 -18.78
C PRO A 93 7.64 -13.96 -17.44
N GLU A 94 8.58 -13.02 -17.37
CA GLU A 94 9.34 -12.71 -16.15
C GLU A 94 8.46 -12.13 -15.03
N GLN A 95 7.38 -11.40 -15.37
CA GLN A 95 6.43 -10.90 -14.38
C GLN A 95 5.65 -12.03 -13.73
N ILE A 96 5.22 -13.02 -14.52
CA ILE A 96 4.51 -14.21 -14.02
C ILE A 96 5.43 -15.02 -13.10
N LYS A 97 6.70 -15.21 -13.49
CA LYS A 97 7.71 -15.87 -12.66
C LYS A 97 7.95 -15.10 -11.36
N ALA A 98 8.11 -13.77 -11.43
CA ALA A 98 8.30 -12.91 -10.27
C ALA A 98 7.10 -12.99 -9.30
N TRP A 99 5.87 -12.97 -9.82
CA TRP A 99 4.67 -13.13 -8.99
C TRP A 99 4.60 -14.50 -8.35
N ARG A 100 4.88 -15.57 -9.10
CA ARG A 100 4.95 -16.93 -8.54
C ARG A 100 5.94 -17.01 -7.37
N GLN A 101 7.13 -16.44 -7.54
CA GLN A 101 8.15 -16.40 -6.48
C GLN A 101 7.72 -15.52 -5.30
N ALA A 102 7.10 -14.36 -5.56
CA ALA A 102 6.57 -13.49 -4.52
C ALA A 102 5.49 -14.20 -3.67
N PHE A 103 4.60 -14.99 -4.29
CA PHE A 103 3.61 -15.79 -3.54
C PHE A 103 4.28 -16.86 -2.67
N ILE A 104 5.28 -17.57 -3.19
CA ILE A 104 6.00 -18.61 -2.43
C ILE A 104 6.79 -18.00 -1.27
N THR A 105 7.47 -16.88 -1.51
CA THR A 105 8.28 -16.19 -0.50
C THR A 105 7.40 -15.48 0.53
N GLY A 106 6.33 -14.81 0.09
CA GLY A 106 5.33 -14.17 0.95
C GLY A 106 4.72 -15.13 1.97
N GLN A 107 4.40 -16.35 1.52
CA GLN A 107 3.89 -17.39 2.42
C GLN A 107 4.92 -17.87 3.45
N LYS A 108 6.21 -17.86 3.10
CA LYS A 108 7.29 -18.19 4.04
C LYS A 108 7.55 -17.06 5.02
N SER A 109 7.54 -15.81 4.57
CA SER A 109 7.73 -14.64 5.41
C SER A 109 6.56 -14.45 6.38
N GLU A 110 5.32 -14.65 5.94
CA GLU A 110 4.13 -14.50 6.80
C GLU A 110 4.13 -15.50 7.96
N LYS A 111 4.54 -16.76 7.72
CA LYS A 111 4.71 -17.74 8.80
C LYS A 111 5.81 -17.36 9.79
N ALA A 112 6.91 -16.76 9.32
CA ALA A 112 8.00 -16.31 10.17
C ALA A 112 7.57 -15.07 11.00
N LEU A 113 6.98 -14.07 10.35
CA LEU A 113 6.40 -12.88 10.97
C LEU A 113 5.36 -13.26 12.02
N GLN A 114 4.42 -14.14 11.70
CA GLN A 114 3.40 -14.58 12.65
C GLN A 114 4.00 -15.31 13.87
N LYS A 115 5.12 -16.02 13.71
CA LYS A 115 5.83 -16.64 14.83
C LYS A 115 6.50 -15.59 15.71
N GLU A 116 7.20 -14.63 15.10
CA GLU A 116 7.84 -13.52 15.82
C GLU A 116 6.82 -12.65 16.56
N GLU A 117 5.70 -12.30 15.93
CA GLU A 117 4.59 -11.58 16.56
C GLU A 117 4.01 -12.34 17.76
N ARG A 118 3.86 -13.66 17.66
CA ARG A 118 3.39 -14.49 18.78
C ARG A 118 4.39 -14.51 19.93
N ASP A 119 5.67 -14.62 19.64
CA ASP A 119 6.71 -14.60 20.66
C ASP A 119 6.84 -13.22 21.31
N GLN A 120 6.67 -12.15 20.54
CA GLN A 120 6.64 -10.79 21.05
C GLN A 120 5.40 -10.55 21.93
N ALA A 121 4.21 -10.93 21.47
CA ALA A 121 2.98 -10.84 22.27
C ALA A 121 3.07 -11.62 23.60
N ARG A 122 3.77 -12.76 23.61
CA ARG A 122 4.04 -13.51 24.84
C ARG A 122 4.97 -12.77 25.79
N LYS A 123 6.02 -12.12 25.28
CA LYS A 123 6.95 -11.31 26.08
C LYS A 123 6.23 -10.10 26.66
N ASP A 124 5.45 -9.40 25.83
CA ASP A 124 4.71 -8.21 26.24
C ASP A 124 3.66 -8.55 27.30
N LYS A 125 2.92 -9.66 27.13
CA LYS A 125 1.97 -10.14 28.15
C LYS A 125 2.64 -10.42 29.49
N LYS A 126 3.83 -11.04 29.49
CA LYS A 126 4.60 -11.27 30.72
C LYS A 126 5.02 -9.96 31.36
N ARG A 127 5.48 -9.00 30.55
CA ARG A 127 5.90 -7.68 31.04
C ARG A 127 4.74 -6.91 31.65
N ILE A 128 3.57 -6.92 31.01
CA ILE A 128 2.34 -6.30 31.52
C ILE A 128 1.98 -6.91 32.88
N GLN A 129 1.96 -8.24 32.99
CA GLN A 129 1.64 -8.89 34.27
C GLN A 129 2.62 -8.55 35.39
N GLU A 130 3.90 -8.40 35.08
CA GLU A 130 4.91 -7.99 36.05
C GLU A 130 4.71 -6.54 36.49
N LEU A 131 4.51 -5.64 35.54
CA LEU A 131 4.21 -4.22 35.82
C LEU A 131 2.93 -4.06 36.63
N GLU A 132 1.86 -4.80 36.31
CA GLU A 132 0.62 -4.81 37.10
C GLU A 132 0.83 -5.28 38.54
N ARG A 133 1.71 -6.27 38.77
CA ARG A 133 2.04 -6.72 40.13
C ARG A 133 2.82 -5.66 40.89
N GLU A 134 3.78 -5.01 40.26
CA GLU A 134 4.52 -3.92 40.87
C GLU A 134 3.62 -2.73 41.21
N LEU A 135 2.71 -2.38 40.29
CA LEU A 135 1.71 -1.33 40.50
C LEU A 135 0.86 -1.65 41.73
N ARG A 136 0.27 -2.85 41.80
CA ARG A 136 -0.54 -3.27 42.96
C ARG A 136 0.22 -3.24 44.28
N ARG A 137 1.52 -3.59 44.29
CA ARG A 137 2.36 -3.51 45.50
C ARG A 137 2.58 -2.06 45.93
N LYS A 138 2.86 -1.17 44.97
CA LYS A 138 3.05 0.27 45.23
C LYS A 138 1.75 0.92 45.71
N ASP A 139 0.62 0.62 45.06
CA ASP A 139 -0.70 1.13 45.46
C ASP A 139 -1.08 0.67 46.87
N LYS A 140 -0.78 -0.58 47.23
CA LYS A 140 -1.01 -1.08 48.59
C LYS A 140 -0.17 -0.33 49.62
N ALA A 141 1.12 -0.13 49.36
CA ALA A 141 1.99 0.63 50.25
C ALA A 141 1.53 2.10 50.39
N LEU A 142 1.10 2.72 49.28
CA LEU A 142 0.53 4.08 49.29
C LEU A 142 -0.80 4.16 50.06
N ALA A 143 -1.65 3.14 49.94
CA ALA A 143 -2.90 3.08 50.70
C ALA A 143 -2.64 2.90 52.21
N GLU A 144 -1.65 2.10 52.59
CA GLU A 144 -1.24 1.92 53.99
C GLU A 144 -0.69 3.23 54.58
N THR A 145 0.15 3.97 53.85
CA THR A 145 0.65 5.28 54.34
C THR A 145 -0.46 6.32 54.41
N ALA A 146 -1.36 6.37 53.42
CA ALA A 146 -2.52 7.25 53.46
C ALA A 146 -3.44 6.94 54.66
N ALA A 147 -3.66 5.66 54.96
CA ALA A 147 -4.44 5.24 56.13
C ALA A 147 -3.78 5.67 57.45
N LEU A 148 -2.45 5.52 57.58
CA LEU A 148 -1.70 5.99 58.74
C LEU A 148 -1.78 7.51 58.91
N LEU A 149 -1.68 8.28 57.84
CA LEU A 149 -1.85 9.74 57.87
C LEU A 149 -3.26 10.14 58.32
N VAL A 150 -4.30 9.48 57.81
CA VAL A 150 -5.69 9.72 58.23
C VAL A 150 -5.90 9.37 59.70
N LEU A 151 -5.36 8.25 60.17
CA LEU A 151 -5.45 7.86 61.59
C LEU A 151 -4.71 8.86 62.50
N ARG A 152 -3.52 9.32 62.10
CA ARG A 152 -2.77 10.35 62.81
C ARG A 152 -3.56 11.65 62.90
N LYS A 153 -4.16 12.11 61.79
CA LYS A 153 -5.01 13.31 61.77
C LYS A 153 -6.18 13.17 62.74
N LYS A 154 -6.94 12.07 62.66
CA LYS A 154 -8.07 11.81 63.56
C LYS A 154 -7.65 11.80 65.02
N LEU A 155 -6.51 11.19 65.35
CA LEU A 155 -5.97 11.21 66.70
C LEU A 155 -5.66 12.63 67.16
N ASN A 156 -5.00 13.43 66.32
CA ASN A 156 -4.73 14.84 66.61
C ASN A 156 -6.01 15.64 66.89
N ASP A 157 -7.04 15.44 66.07
CA ASP A 157 -8.36 16.08 66.23
C ASP A 157 -9.01 15.69 67.59
N TYR A 158 -8.87 14.43 68.02
CA TYR A 158 -9.37 13.96 69.33
C TYR A 158 -8.61 14.55 70.53
N TRP A 159 -7.30 14.72 70.40
CA TRP A 159 -6.45 15.23 71.48
C TRP A 159 -6.29 16.76 71.49
N GLY A 160 -6.89 17.47 70.51
CA GLY A 160 -6.87 18.93 70.44
C GLY A 160 -5.50 19.53 70.10
N THR A 161 -4.54 18.71 69.70
CA THR A 161 -3.22 19.13 69.23
C THR A 161 -3.29 19.46 67.74
N THR A 162 -4.09 20.44 67.34
CA THR A 162 -3.86 21.07 66.03
C THR A 162 -2.52 21.80 66.10
N ASP A 163 -1.45 21.13 65.69
CA ASP A 163 -0.26 21.82 65.22
C ASP A 163 -0.68 22.61 63.98
N ASP A 164 -1.09 23.86 64.22
CA ASP A 164 -1.15 24.92 63.22
C ASP A 164 0.29 25.20 62.77
N GLU A 165 0.83 24.36 61.90
CA GLU A 165 2.00 24.71 61.08
C GLU A 165 1.70 24.38 59.62
N ASP A 166 1.04 25.35 58.98
CA ASP A 166 1.11 25.58 57.54
C ASP A 166 2.59 25.75 57.13
N ASN A 167 3.12 24.82 56.32
CA ASN A 167 4.07 25.08 55.23
C ASN A 167 4.21 23.88 54.29
#